data_AF-A0A9E3DT15-F1
#
_entry.id   AF-A0A9E3DT15-F1
#
_cell.length_a   1.000
_cell.length_b   1.000
_cell.length_c   1.000
_cell.angle_alpha   90.00
_cell.angle_beta   90.00
_cell.angle_gamma   90.00
#
_symmetry.space_group_name_H-M   'P 1'
#
loop_
_entity.id
_entity.type
_entity.pdbx_description
1 polymer ?
#
loop_
_entity_poly.entity_id
_entity_poly.type
_entity_poly.pdbx_seq_one_letter_code
_entity_poly.pdbx_strand_id
1 'polypeptide(L)'
;MASQGVLPGATRNEIEAAVREHFHIVAEGEVEAMDANVTPDFLNIRSAEEPLAARQPGPAGLRATSLWLRQTFANLRFEIHDIVIQDDRVAARVTMRARQHGTFLVYDDESGKVTNAFPSTGRKLAVLQTHWFRIRDGKIAEHDAVRDDLDMAKQLKWLPPTPAYLVRMLVALRRERQRQRRHA
;
A
#
# COMPACT_ATOMS: atom_id res chain seq x y z
N MET A 1 30.16 -13.85 18.37
CA MET A 1 30.45 -12.86 17.32
C MET A 1 29.91 -13.40 16.01
N ALA A 2 28.67 -13.03 15.66
CA ALA A 2 28.04 -13.49 14.44
C ALA A 2 28.53 -12.62 13.27
N SER A 3 29.10 -13.31 12.27
CA SER A 3 29.60 -12.75 11.02
C SER A 3 28.50 -11.93 10.32
N GLN A 4 28.81 -10.67 10.04
CA GLN A 4 28.05 -9.80 9.15
C GLN A 4 28.22 -10.31 7.72
N GLY A 5 27.35 -11.22 7.29
CA GLY A 5 27.24 -11.61 5.89
C GLY A 5 26.52 -10.53 5.11
N VAL A 6 27.23 -9.48 4.71
CA VAL A 6 26.72 -8.51 3.73
C VAL A 6 26.66 -9.24 2.39
N LEU A 7 25.47 -9.34 1.81
CA LEU A 7 25.29 -9.81 0.44
C LEU A 7 26.12 -8.94 -0.51
N PRO A 8 26.81 -9.50 -1.52
CA PRO A 8 27.45 -8.70 -2.55
C PRO A 8 26.35 -7.95 -3.34
N GLY A 9 26.28 -6.62 -3.21
CA GLY A 9 25.36 -5.81 -4.02
C GLY A 9 24.94 -4.46 -3.44
N ALA A 10 24.75 -4.34 -2.12
CA ALA A 10 24.41 -3.08 -1.46
C ALA A 10 24.79 -3.08 0.03
N THR A 11 25.19 -1.94 0.55
CA THR A 11 25.45 -1.73 1.98
C THR A 11 24.13 -1.65 2.76
N ARG A 12 24.20 -1.92 4.07
CA ARG A 12 23.04 -1.78 4.98
C ARG A 12 22.39 -0.39 4.90
N ASN A 13 23.19 0.67 4.77
CA ASN A 13 22.70 2.04 4.70
C ASN A 13 21.95 2.31 3.39
N GLU A 14 22.42 1.77 2.27
CA GLU A 14 21.73 1.88 0.98
C GLU A 14 20.40 1.12 0.99
N ILE A 15 20.37 -0.07 1.60
CA ILE A 15 19.15 -0.85 1.80
C ILE A 15 18.13 -0.08 2.65
N GLU A 16 18.56 0.48 3.78
CA GLU A 16 17.68 1.28 4.64
C GLU A 16 17.15 2.52 3.89
N ALA A 17 18.02 3.21 3.15
CA ALA A 17 17.63 4.37 2.35
C ALA A 17 16.58 4.00 1.29
N ALA A 18 16.77 2.89 0.57
CA ALA A 18 15.80 2.42 -0.43
C ALA A 18 14.42 2.11 0.18
N VAL A 19 14.38 1.53 1.38
CA VAL A 19 13.12 1.25 2.10
C VAL A 19 12.46 2.53 2.59
N ARG A 20 13.22 3.49 3.14
CA ARG A 20 12.67 4.80 3.55
C ARG A 20 12.10 5.54 2.36
N GLU A 21 12.84 5.55 1.26
CA GLU A 21 12.45 6.18 0.01
C GLU A 21 11.18 5.56 -0.57
N HIS A 22 11.03 4.23 -0.47
CA HIS A 22 9.82 3.54 -0.92
C HIS A 22 8.54 4.09 -0.27
N PHE A 23 8.57 4.37 1.04
CA PHE A 23 7.43 4.97 1.73
C PHE A 23 7.12 6.40 1.24
N HIS A 24 8.16 7.19 0.93
CA HIS A 24 8.00 8.53 0.37
C HIS A 24 7.40 8.47 -1.05
N ILE A 25 7.95 7.61 -1.91
CA ILE A 25 7.46 7.38 -3.27
C ILE A 25 5.98 6.97 -3.27
N VAL A 26 5.58 6.03 -2.40
CA VAL A 26 4.18 5.60 -2.31
C VAL A 26 3.26 6.75 -1.89
N ALA A 27 3.70 7.59 -0.95
CA ALA A 27 2.94 8.74 -0.46
C ALA A 27 2.83 9.87 -1.51
N GLU A 28 3.94 10.21 -2.17
CA GLU A 28 4.05 11.36 -3.07
C GLU A 28 3.76 11.04 -4.54
N GLY A 29 3.80 9.75 -4.93
CA GLY A 29 3.53 9.30 -6.28
C GLY A 29 4.57 9.78 -7.30
N GLU A 30 5.82 9.95 -6.87
CA GLU A 30 6.95 10.34 -7.73
C GLU A 30 7.33 9.17 -8.64
N VAL A 31 6.95 9.28 -9.91
CA VAL A 31 6.98 8.17 -10.85
C VAL A 31 8.40 7.82 -11.22
N GLU A 32 9.20 8.84 -11.52
CA GLU A 32 10.57 8.70 -11.97
C GLU A 32 11.43 8.02 -10.90
N ALA A 33 11.09 8.22 -9.62
CA ALA A 33 11.75 7.57 -8.49
C ALA A 33 11.38 6.07 -8.36
N MET A 34 10.22 5.63 -8.86
CA MET A 34 9.78 4.23 -8.78
C MET A 34 10.70 3.29 -9.57
N ASP A 35 11.13 3.69 -10.77
CA ASP A 35 12.01 2.88 -11.63
C ASP A 35 13.40 2.64 -10.99
N ALA A 36 13.87 3.62 -10.21
CA ALA A 36 15.10 3.51 -9.45
C ALA A 36 14.94 2.68 -8.16
N ASN A 37 13.75 2.71 -7.55
CA ASN A 37 13.49 2.09 -6.25
C ASN A 37 13.20 0.58 -6.30
N VAL A 38 12.52 0.11 -7.35
CA VAL A 38 12.10 -1.31 -7.45
C VAL A 38 12.71 -2.02 -8.65
N THR A 39 12.81 -3.35 -8.59
CA THR A 39 13.28 -4.16 -9.72
C THR A 39 12.24 -4.20 -10.85
N PRO A 40 12.64 -4.50 -12.11
CA PRO A 40 11.69 -4.60 -13.23
C PRO A 40 10.60 -5.66 -13.05
N ASP A 41 10.84 -6.67 -12.23
CA ASP A 41 9.94 -7.77 -11.86
C ASP A 41 9.36 -7.62 -10.45
N PHE A 42 9.42 -6.42 -9.85
CA PHE A 42 8.92 -6.18 -8.49
C PHE A 42 7.50 -6.70 -8.28
N LEU A 43 7.28 -7.34 -7.14
CA LEU A 43 5.97 -7.87 -6.76
C LEU A 43 5.52 -7.34 -5.40
N ASN A 44 4.37 -6.64 -5.40
CA ASN A 44 3.61 -6.40 -4.18
C ASN A 44 2.71 -7.61 -3.92
N ILE A 45 3.02 -8.43 -2.92
CA ILE A 45 2.27 -9.64 -2.56
C ILE A 45 0.80 -9.32 -2.25
N ARG A 46 0.51 -8.15 -1.67
CA ARG A 46 -0.85 -7.70 -1.37
C ARG A 46 -1.61 -7.11 -2.55
N SER A 47 -1.00 -7.00 -3.75
CA SER A 47 -1.68 -6.44 -4.92
C SER A 47 -2.92 -7.23 -5.35
N ALA A 48 -3.07 -8.48 -4.91
CA ALA A 48 -4.28 -9.28 -5.13
C ALA A 48 -5.53 -8.59 -4.53
N GLU A 49 -5.40 -7.86 -3.43
CA GLU A 49 -6.49 -7.14 -2.76
C GLU A 49 -6.65 -5.68 -3.27
N GLU A 50 -5.88 -5.31 -4.30
CA GLU A 50 -5.78 -3.98 -4.89
C GLU A 50 -6.36 -3.97 -6.33
N PRO A 51 -6.48 -2.80 -6.99
CA PRO A 51 -6.96 -2.75 -8.37
C PRO A 51 -6.11 -3.60 -9.31
N LEU A 52 -6.69 -4.13 -10.40
CA LEU A 52 -5.98 -4.99 -11.38
C LEU A 52 -4.67 -4.36 -11.92
N ALA A 53 -4.64 -3.04 -12.08
CA ALA A 53 -3.45 -2.32 -12.52
C ALA A 53 -2.27 -2.44 -11.54
N ALA A 54 -2.52 -2.63 -10.25
CA ALA A 54 -1.50 -2.82 -9.22
C ALA A 54 -0.86 -4.22 -9.24
N ARG A 55 -1.49 -5.17 -9.94
CA ARG A 55 -1.00 -6.55 -10.07
C ARG A 55 0.06 -6.71 -11.16
N GLN A 56 0.36 -5.65 -11.89
CA GLN A 56 1.43 -5.66 -12.87
C GLN A 56 2.79 -5.76 -12.16
N PRO A 57 3.76 -6.53 -12.69
CA PRO A 57 5.09 -6.55 -12.13
C PRO A 57 5.79 -5.20 -12.30
N GLY A 58 6.80 -4.96 -11.47
CA GLY A 58 7.70 -3.83 -11.63
C GLY A 58 7.12 -2.48 -11.20
N PRO A 59 7.72 -1.38 -11.67
CA PRO A 59 7.31 -0.02 -11.34
C PRO A 59 5.85 0.31 -11.67
N ALA A 60 5.28 -0.35 -12.69
CA ALA A 60 3.87 -0.15 -13.07
C ALA A 60 2.89 -0.56 -11.96
N GLY A 61 3.15 -1.70 -11.28
CA GLY A 61 2.34 -2.15 -10.15
C GLY A 61 2.43 -1.21 -8.95
N LEU A 62 3.65 -0.77 -8.63
CA LEU A 62 3.89 0.22 -7.57
C LEU A 62 3.17 1.54 -7.85
N ARG A 63 3.23 2.04 -9.09
CA ARG A 63 2.54 3.26 -9.51
C ARG A 63 1.03 3.15 -9.32
N ALA A 64 0.44 2.03 -9.71
CA ALA A 64 -0.99 1.80 -9.56
C ALA A 64 -1.40 1.67 -8.07
N THR A 65 -0.57 1.03 -7.25
CA THR A 65 -0.75 0.97 -5.78
C THR A 65 -0.74 2.37 -5.17
N SER A 66 0.28 3.18 -5.50
CA SER A 66 0.41 4.56 -5.03
C SER A 66 -0.77 5.43 -5.44
N LEU A 67 -1.21 5.32 -6.70
CA LEU A 67 -2.37 6.04 -7.21
C LEU A 67 -3.65 5.67 -6.45
N TRP A 68 -3.90 4.38 -6.23
CA TRP A 68 -5.06 3.89 -5.49
C TRP A 68 -5.10 4.42 -4.05
N LEU A 69 -3.96 4.37 -3.35
CA LEU A 69 -3.85 4.91 -2.00
C LEU A 69 -4.09 6.43 -1.97
N ARG A 70 -3.45 7.19 -2.86
CA ARG A 70 -3.59 8.65 -2.93
C ARG A 70 -4.99 9.11 -3.36
N GLN A 71 -5.69 8.33 -4.18
CA GLN A 71 -7.10 8.58 -4.51
C GLN A 71 -8.02 8.42 -3.29
N THR A 72 -7.64 7.58 -2.32
CA THR A 72 -8.44 7.36 -1.11
C THR A 72 -8.02 8.27 0.04
N PHE A 73 -6.72 8.49 0.20
CA PHE A 73 -6.09 9.05 1.38
C PHE A 73 -5.30 10.31 1.02
N ALA A 74 -5.67 11.44 1.64
CA ALA A 74 -5.02 12.73 1.49
C ALA A 74 -4.03 12.93 2.64
N ASN A 75 -2.96 13.67 2.38
CA ASN A 75 -1.86 13.88 3.33
C ASN A 75 -1.30 12.54 3.86
N LEU A 76 -1.23 11.54 2.98
CA LEU A 76 -0.69 10.22 3.25
C LEU A 76 0.79 10.38 3.62
N ARG A 77 1.20 9.81 4.74
CA ARG A 77 2.60 9.75 5.17
C ARG A 77 2.82 8.55 6.07
N PHE A 78 4.05 8.07 6.12
CA PHE A 78 4.48 6.97 6.96
C PHE A 78 5.47 7.46 7.99
N GLU A 79 5.17 7.25 9.26
CA GLU A 79 6.08 7.49 10.37
C GLU A 79 6.79 6.16 10.67
N ILE A 80 8.10 6.11 10.39
CA ILE A 80 8.89 4.90 10.54
C ILE A 80 9.38 4.80 11.99
N HIS A 81 9.00 3.73 12.68
CA HIS A 81 9.41 3.46 14.06
C HIS A 81 10.69 2.63 14.12
N ASP A 82 10.72 1.53 13.36
CA ASP A 82 11.84 0.61 13.31
C ASP A 82 12.08 0.13 11.89
N ILE A 83 13.35 -0.13 11.57
CA ILE A 83 13.78 -0.90 10.41
C ILE A 83 14.76 -1.97 10.89
N VAL A 84 14.48 -3.22 10.55
CA VAL A 84 15.35 -4.37 10.85
C VAL A 84 15.78 -4.98 9.52
N ILE A 85 17.09 -5.11 9.33
CA ILE A 85 17.69 -5.66 8.10
C ILE A 85 18.43 -6.94 8.46
N GLN A 86 18.05 -8.04 7.81
CA GLN A 86 18.71 -9.33 7.89
C GLN A 86 18.89 -9.90 6.49
N ASP A 87 20.15 -10.02 6.06
CA ASP A 87 20.52 -10.47 4.72
C ASP A 87 19.81 -9.65 3.62
N ASP A 88 18.97 -10.27 2.78
CA ASP A 88 18.16 -9.61 1.74
C ASP A 88 16.79 -9.16 2.23
N ARG A 89 16.44 -9.40 3.49
CA ARG A 89 15.11 -9.09 4.04
C ARG A 89 15.13 -7.86 4.93
N VAL A 90 14.12 -7.03 4.75
CA VAL A 90 13.90 -5.84 5.59
C VAL A 90 12.50 -5.87 6.16
N ALA A 91 12.38 -5.66 7.46
CA ALA A 91 11.10 -5.44 8.12
C ALA A 91 11.04 -3.99 8.61
N ALA A 92 9.98 -3.26 8.27
CA ALA A 92 9.73 -1.91 8.75
C ALA A 92 8.43 -1.87 9.53
N ARG A 93 8.47 -1.31 10.74
CA ARG A 93 7.27 -1.02 11.53
C ARG A 93 6.97 0.46 11.40
N VAL A 94 5.77 0.80 10.93
CA VAL A 94 5.40 2.17 10.60
C VAL A 94 4.00 2.51 11.11
N THR A 95 3.73 3.79 11.34
CA THR A 95 2.36 4.31 11.45
C THR A 95 2.02 5.06 10.16
N MET A 96 1.03 4.55 9.42
CA MET A 96 0.44 5.27 8.29
C MET A 96 -0.53 6.32 8.83
N ARG A 97 -0.34 7.58 8.44
CA ARG A 97 -1.23 8.70 8.79
C ARG A 97 -1.82 9.30 7.53
N ALA A 98 -3.12 9.57 7.57
CA ALA A 98 -3.82 10.18 6.45
C ALA A 98 -5.16 10.81 6.87
N ARG A 99 -5.83 11.44 5.91
CA ARG A 99 -7.28 11.72 5.96
C ARG A 99 -7.97 10.96 4.84
N GLN A 100 -9.01 10.21 5.15
CA GLN A 100 -9.86 9.62 4.10
C GLN A 100 -10.60 10.74 3.36
N HIS A 101 -10.37 10.88 2.06
CA HIS A 101 -11.06 11.84 1.20
C HIS A 101 -11.83 11.15 0.07
N GLY A 102 -11.33 10.02 -0.42
CA GLY A 102 -11.98 9.18 -1.42
C GLY A 102 -12.69 7.95 -0.84
N THR A 103 -13.26 7.16 -1.74
CA THR A 103 -13.85 5.86 -1.42
C THR A 103 -12.76 4.80 -1.37
N PHE A 104 -12.61 4.09 -0.25
CA PHE A 104 -11.73 2.92 -0.19
C PHE A 104 -12.45 1.74 -0.84
N LEU A 105 -11.81 1.10 -1.81
CA LEU A 105 -12.37 -0.02 -2.57
C LEU A 105 -11.61 -1.29 -2.22
N VAL A 106 -12.36 -2.38 -2.05
CA VAL A 106 -11.82 -3.72 -1.84
C VAL A 106 -12.14 -4.55 -3.08
N TYR A 107 -11.17 -5.34 -3.51
CA TYR A 107 -11.21 -6.14 -4.73
C TYR A 107 -11.16 -7.63 -4.40
N ASP A 108 -11.83 -8.47 -5.16
CA ASP A 108 -11.57 -9.91 -5.11
C ASP A 108 -10.27 -10.26 -5.86
N ASP A 109 -9.58 -11.27 -5.35
CA ASP A 109 -8.29 -11.75 -5.83
C ASP A 109 -8.34 -12.33 -7.24
N GLU A 110 -9.42 -13.01 -7.62
CA GLU A 110 -9.53 -13.70 -8.90
C GLU A 110 -9.87 -12.76 -10.07
N SER A 111 -11.01 -12.08 -10.00
CA SER A 111 -11.58 -11.26 -11.09
C SER A 111 -11.27 -9.77 -10.98
N GLY A 112 -10.80 -9.29 -9.82
CA GLY A 112 -10.53 -7.87 -9.57
C GLY A 112 -11.80 -7.01 -9.54
N LYS A 113 -12.96 -7.60 -9.26
CA LYS A 113 -14.22 -6.89 -9.12
C LYS A 113 -14.30 -6.26 -7.73
N VAL A 114 -14.95 -5.10 -7.67
CA VAL A 114 -15.17 -4.43 -6.38
C VAL A 114 -16.18 -5.23 -5.54
N THR A 115 -15.72 -5.74 -4.40
CA THR A 115 -16.51 -6.49 -3.41
C THR A 115 -17.16 -5.53 -2.42
N ASN A 116 -16.39 -4.56 -1.93
CA ASN A 116 -16.84 -3.56 -0.96
C ASN A 116 -16.37 -2.15 -1.35
N ALA A 117 -17.19 -1.16 -0.99
CA ALA A 117 -16.86 0.25 -1.14
C ALA A 117 -17.16 0.98 0.18
N PHE A 118 -16.17 1.72 0.68
CA PHE A 118 -16.24 2.47 1.93
C PHE A 118 -16.10 3.96 1.60
N PRO A 119 -17.21 4.68 1.40
CA PRO A 119 -17.18 6.10 1.08
C PRO A 119 -16.50 6.89 2.17
N SER A 120 -15.84 7.98 1.77
CA SER A 120 -15.15 8.88 2.69
C SER A 120 -16.03 9.33 3.85
N THR A 121 -15.51 9.20 5.07
CA THR A 121 -16.06 9.85 6.26
C THR A 121 -15.36 11.17 6.59
N GLY A 122 -14.37 11.58 5.78
CA GLY A 122 -13.59 12.80 5.98
C GLY A 122 -12.64 12.74 7.18
N ARG A 123 -12.55 11.61 7.88
CA ARG A 123 -11.81 11.46 9.14
C ARG A 123 -10.32 11.27 8.91
N LYS A 124 -9.53 11.69 9.90
CA LYS A 124 -8.11 11.37 9.98
C LYS A 124 -7.95 9.95 10.55
N LEU A 125 -6.87 9.30 10.14
CA LEU A 125 -6.45 8.01 10.67
C LEU A 125 -4.95 8.02 10.99
N ALA A 126 -4.54 7.19 11.94
CA ALA A 126 -3.16 6.84 12.24
C ALA A 126 -3.12 5.37 12.65
N VAL A 127 -2.64 4.49 11.76
CA VAL A 127 -2.74 3.03 11.94
C VAL A 127 -1.39 2.37 11.82
N LEU A 128 -1.14 1.38 12.67
CA LEU A 128 0.10 0.62 12.68
C LEU A 128 0.14 -0.36 11.50
N GLN A 129 1.30 -0.47 10.88
CA GLN A 129 1.57 -1.40 9.78
C GLN A 129 2.96 -1.99 9.94
N THR A 130 3.13 -3.21 9.45
CA THR A 130 4.45 -3.82 9.26
C THR A 130 4.62 -4.18 7.80
N HIS A 131 5.73 -3.75 7.23
CA HIS A 131 6.08 -4.00 5.84
C HIS A 131 7.30 -4.89 5.78
N TRP A 132 7.26 -5.87 4.88
CA TRP A 132 8.36 -6.79 4.61
C TRP A 132 8.83 -6.55 3.19
N PHE A 133 10.14 -6.44 3.03
CA PHE A 133 10.78 -6.22 1.74
C PHE A 133 11.81 -7.31 1.49
N ARG A 134 11.94 -7.71 0.23
CA ARG A 134 13.11 -8.45 -0.26
C ARG A 134 13.92 -7.56 -1.19
N ILE A 135 15.22 -7.47 -0.96
CA ILE A 135 16.14 -6.63 -1.73
C ILE A 135 16.89 -7.50 -2.75
N ARG A 136 17.08 -6.98 -3.95
CA ARG A 136 17.95 -7.56 -4.97
C ARG A 136 18.68 -6.44 -5.70
N ASP A 137 20.01 -6.52 -5.77
CA ASP A 137 20.86 -5.53 -6.44
C ASP A 137 20.60 -4.08 -5.99
N GLY A 138 20.40 -3.88 -4.68
CA GLY A 138 20.11 -2.57 -4.08
C GLY A 138 18.70 -2.03 -4.30
N LYS A 139 17.83 -2.78 -5.00
CA LYS A 139 16.42 -2.41 -5.25
C LYS A 139 15.45 -3.34 -4.55
N ILE A 140 14.22 -2.88 -4.36
CA ILE A 140 13.15 -3.71 -3.78
C ILE A 140 12.60 -4.64 -4.86
N ALA A 141 12.69 -5.95 -4.63
CA ALA A 141 12.17 -6.99 -5.51
C ALA A 141 10.80 -7.51 -5.06
N GLU A 142 10.53 -7.56 -3.76
CA GLU A 142 9.23 -7.97 -3.22
C GLU A 142 8.83 -7.06 -2.07
N HIS A 143 7.51 -6.88 -1.92
CA HIS A 143 6.89 -6.18 -0.81
C HIS A 143 5.66 -6.96 -0.31
N ASP A 144 5.52 -7.10 1.00
CA ASP A 144 4.28 -7.52 1.67
C ASP A 144 3.97 -6.56 2.82
N ALA A 145 2.72 -6.46 3.20
CA ALA A 145 2.27 -5.63 4.31
C ALA A 145 1.20 -6.33 5.14
N VAL A 146 1.29 -6.12 6.45
CA VAL A 146 0.19 -6.37 7.40
C VAL A 146 -0.23 -5.02 7.96
N ARG A 147 -1.52 -4.71 7.82
CA ARG A 147 -2.11 -3.43 8.25
C ARG A 147 -3.14 -3.66 9.34
N ASP A 148 -3.21 -2.75 10.31
CA ASP A 148 -4.30 -2.73 11.28
C ASP A 148 -5.58 -2.14 10.66
N ASP A 149 -6.18 -2.89 9.74
CA ASP A 149 -7.40 -2.48 9.04
C ASP A 149 -8.62 -2.46 9.99
N LEU A 150 -8.58 -3.18 11.12
CA LEU A 150 -9.61 -3.12 12.15
C LEU A 150 -9.59 -1.78 12.88
N ASP A 151 -8.42 -1.32 13.31
CA ASP A 151 -8.30 0.00 13.93
C ASP A 151 -8.58 1.12 12.92
N MET A 152 -8.14 0.96 11.65
CA MET A 152 -8.54 1.86 10.57
C MET A 152 -10.06 1.98 10.47
N ALA A 153 -10.77 0.85 10.42
CA ALA A 153 -12.23 0.82 10.32
C ALA A 153 -12.92 1.47 11.54
N LYS A 154 -12.36 1.32 12.75
CA LYS A 154 -12.85 1.99 13.97
C LYS A 154 -12.63 3.50 13.92
N GLN A 155 -11.44 3.97 13.55
CA GLN A 155 -11.11 5.39 13.45
C GLN A 155 -11.95 6.10 12.38
N LEU A 156 -12.18 5.43 11.24
CA LEU A 156 -12.98 5.93 10.13
C LEU A 156 -14.49 5.76 10.31
N LYS A 157 -14.94 5.14 11.42
CA LYS A 157 -16.36 4.89 11.74
C LYS A 157 -17.07 4.00 10.73
N TRP A 158 -16.36 3.02 10.17
CA TRP A 158 -16.95 1.94 9.39
C TRP A 158 -17.56 0.87 10.29
N LEU A 159 -17.05 0.71 11.52
CA LEU A 159 -17.48 -0.30 12.47
C LEU A 159 -17.81 0.32 13.85
N PRO A 160 -19.04 0.11 14.40
CA PRO A 160 -20.23 -0.36 13.67
C PRO A 160 -20.73 0.71 12.68
N PRO A 161 -21.25 0.32 11.50
CA PRO A 161 -21.76 1.27 10.53
C PRO A 161 -23.13 1.79 10.97
N THR A 162 -23.41 3.07 10.68
CA THR A 162 -24.78 3.61 10.81
C THR A 162 -25.64 3.17 9.63
N PRO A 163 -26.99 3.11 9.76
CA PRO A 163 -27.87 2.82 8.63
C PRO A 163 -27.65 3.76 7.43
N ALA A 164 -27.44 5.05 7.68
CA ALA A 164 -27.13 6.02 6.64
C ALA A 164 -25.79 5.71 5.93
N TYR A 165 -24.78 5.27 6.68
CA TYR A 165 -23.50 4.86 6.10
C TYR A 165 -23.63 3.61 5.24
N LEU A 166 -24.41 2.62 5.66
CA LEU A 166 -24.69 1.42 4.86
C LEU A 166 -25.33 1.77 3.51
N VAL A 167 -26.29 2.70 3.49
CA VAL A 167 -26.87 3.19 2.22
C VAL A 167 -25.80 3.82 1.33
N ARG A 168 -24.90 4.64 1.90
CA ARG A 168 -23.80 5.25 1.13
C ARG A 168 -22.84 4.18 0.56
N MET A 169 -22.51 3.16 1.34
CA MET A 169 -21.69 2.03 0.88
C MET A 169 -22.34 1.32 -0.32
N LEU A 170 -23.65 1.02 -0.24
CA LEU A 170 -24.39 0.38 -1.32
C LEU A 170 -24.43 1.24 -2.60
N VAL A 171 -24.66 2.55 -2.45
CA VAL A 171 -24.66 3.49 -3.59
C VAL A 171 -23.28 3.55 -4.24
N ALA A 172 -22.22 3.66 -3.44
CA ALA A 172 -20.85 3.70 -3.96
C ALA A 172 -20.47 2.40 -4.66
N LEU A 173 -20.78 1.25 -4.06
CA LEU A 173 -20.52 -0.06 -4.65
C LEU A 173 -21.23 -0.23 -6.00
N ARG A 174 -22.50 0.20 -6.10
CA ARG A 174 -23.24 0.17 -7.37
C ARG A 174 -22.60 1.06 -8.43
N ARG A 175 -22.18 2.28 -8.06
CA ARG A 175 -21.50 3.21 -8.99
C ARG A 175 -20.20 2.64 -9.50
N GLU A 176 -19.38 2.06 -8.63
CA GLU A 176 -18.08 1.49 -9.04
C GLU A 176 -18.24 0.24 -9.90
N ARG A 177 -19.21 -0.63 -9.59
CA ARG A 177 -19.53 -1.77 -10.47
C ARG A 177 -20.03 -1.34 -11.84
N GLN A 178 -20.81 -0.25 -11.93
CA GLN A 178 -21.21 0.33 -13.21
C GLN A 178 -20.03 0.91 -13.98
N ARG A 179 -19.06 1.53 -13.30
CA ARG A 179 -17.82 2.03 -13.92
C ARG A 179 -16.97 0.88 -14.46
N GLN A 180 -16.71 -0.16 -13.66
CA GLN A 180 -15.96 -1.34 -14.11
C GLN A 180 -16.59 -1.98 -15.35
N ARG A 181 -17.93 -2.09 -15.41
CA ARG A 181 -18.64 -2.62 -16.59
C ARG A 181 -18.55 -1.77 -17.86
N ARG A 182 -18.28 -0.46 -17.73
CA ARG A 182 -18.13 0.43 -18.88
C ARG A 182 -16.70 0.42 -19.45
N HIS A 183 -15.75 -0.06 -18.66
CA HIS A 183 -14.33 -0.10 -18.99
C HIS A 183 -13.79 -1.54 -19.16
N ALA A 184 -14.65 -2.54 -19.04
CA ALA A 184 -14.40 -3.94 -19.39
C ALA A 184 -14.90 -4.19 -20.81
#